data_AF-C7H381-F1
#
_entry.id   AF-C7H381-F1
#
_cell.length_a   1.000
_cell.length_b   1.000
_cell.length_c   1.000
_cell.angle_alpha   90.00
_cell.angle_beta   90.00
_cell.angle_gamma   90.00
#
_symmetry.space_group_name_H-M   'P 1'
#
loop_
_entity.id
_entity.type
_entity.pdbx_description
1 polymer ?
#
loop_
_entity_poly.entity_id
_entity_poly.type
_entity_poly.pdbx_seq_one_letter_code
_entity_poly.pdbx_strand_id
1 'polypeptide(L)'
;MNHESSSALPAAIRVRGARVHNLKNIDVDVPLHKIVGIAGVSGSGKSSLALGVLYAEGSRRYLEALSTYTRRRMTQAEKAQVDEIRYVPAALALHQRPGVPGMRSTFGTMTELLNSLRLMFSRLSHYPCPSCGCMVPPSLNIAAEIPLYCPRCGAQVPVLGAEQFAFNSTGACPDCEGTGIVRVVDESTLVPDESLSINEGAVLPWQTLMWSLMKEIAEKMGVRTNVPFRELTPEERDMVFHGPAKKVHLLYQNSKTGAAGEMDFTYFNAVYTVENALAKVTDEKGMKRVERFL
;
A
#
# COMPACT_ATOMS: atom_id res chain seq x y z
N MET A 1 44.69 -30.17 -34.12
CA MET A 1 43.98 -29.32 -33.14
C MET A 1 43.14 -28.35 -33.94
N ASN A 2 41.86 -28.66 -34.13
CA ASN A 2 40.94 -27.84 -34.91
C ASN A 2 40.55 -26.62 -34.07
N HIS A 3 41.13 -25.47 -34.38
CA HIS A 3 40.58 -24.18 -34.00
C HIS A 3 39.35 -23.91 -34.87
N GLU A 4 38.18 -24.40 -34.46
CA GLU A 4 36.92 -23.85 -34.98
C GLU A 4 36.75 -22.44 -34.41
N SER A 5 37.07 -21.47 -35.26
CA SER A 5 36.59 -20.10 -35.16
C SER A 5 35.06 -20.10 -35.22
N SER A 6 34.40 -19.89 -34.09
CA SER A 6 32.96 -19.58 -34.06
C SER A 6 32.71 -18.46 -33.06
N SER A 7 32.93 -17.24 -33.53
CA SER A 7 32.40 -16.01 -32.94
C SER A 7 30.92 -15.78 -33.31
N ALA A 8 30.18 -16.84 -33.64
CA ALA A 8 28.76 -16.74 -33.94
C ALA A 8 27.97 -16.72 -32.62
N LEU A 9 27.17 -15.67 -32.44
CA LEU A 9 26.18 -15.62 -31.36
C LEU A 9 25.30 -16.88 -31.43
N PRO A 10 24.91 -17.47 -30.28
CA PRO A 10 24.09 -18.67 -30.27
C PRO A 10 22.76 -18.41 -30.98
N ALA A 11 22.37 -19.31 -31.88
CA ALA A 11 21.15 -19.15 -32.68
C ALA A 11 19.86 -19.56 -31.93
N ALA A 12 19.98 -20.33 -30.83
CA ALA A 12 18.85 -20.83 -30.07
C ALA A 12 19.18 -21.08 -28.59
N ILE A 13 18.18 -20.90 -27.72
CA ILE A 13 18.17 -21.44 -26.36
C ILE A 13 17.96 -22.94 -26.49
N ARG A 14 18.85 -23.74 -25.89
CA ARG A 14 18.76 -25.21 -25.94
C ARG A 14 18.30 -25.72 -24.59
N VAL A 15 17.14 -26.37 -24.56
CA VAL A 15 16.57 -27.00 -23.37
C VAL A 15 16.60 -28.51 -23.59
N ARG A 16 17.13 -29.26 -22.62
CA ARG A 16 17.19 -30.72 -22.66
C ARG A 16 16.63 -31.32 -21.38
N GLY A 17 15.74 -32.29 -21.52
CA GLY A 17 15.13 -33.04 -20.42
C GLY A 17 14.28 -32.21 -19.47
N ALA A 18 13.47 -31.28 -19.99
CA ALA A 18 12.61 -30.46 -19.13
C ALA A 18 11.42 -31.28 -18.56
N ARG A 19 11.24 -31.22 -17.24
CA ARG A 19 10.27 -32.00 -16.45
C ARG A 19 9.44 -31.17 -15.47
N VAL A 20 9.39 -29.85 -15.66
CA VAL A 20 8.60 -28.96 -14.79
C VAL A 20 7.10 -29.22 -14.96
N HIS A 21 6.42 -29.55 -13.86
CA HIS A 21 4.99 -29.87 -13.82
C HIS A 21 4.57 -30.96 -14.84
N ASN A 22 3.80 -30.59 -15.86
CA ASN A 22 3.24 -31.53 -16.84
C ASN A 22 4.21 -31.87 -17.99
N LEU A 23 5.44 -31.33 -17.98
CA LEU A 23 6.41 -31.60 -19.03
C LEU A 23 6.97 -33.03 -18.91
N LYS A 24 6.92 -33.78 -20.01
CA LYS A 24 7.32 -35.19 -20.08
C LYS A 24 8.73 -35.36 -20.65
N ASN A 25 9.73 -34.82 -19.96
CA ASN A 25 11.14 -34.91 -20.34
C ASN A 25 11.41 -34.40 -21.78
N ILE A 26 11.04 -33.15 -22.04
CA ILE A 26 11.08 -32.60 -23.40
C ILE A 26 12.42 -31.93 -23.73
N ASP A 27 12.84 -32.07 -24.97
CA ASP A 27 13.95 -31.35 -25.59
C ASP A 27 13.39 -30.31 -26.55
N VAL A 28 13.83 -29.06 -26.44
CA VAL A 28 13.38 -27.99 -27.34
C VAL A 28 14.49 -26.96 -27.58
N ASP A 29 14.60 -26.54 -28.84
CA ASP A 29 15.44 -25.42 -29.23
C ASP A 29 14.54 -24.22 -29.57
N VAL A 30 14.67 -23.15 -28.77
CA VAL A 30 13.90 -21.90 -28.94
C VAL A 30 14.78 -20.89 -29.68
N PRO A 31 14.41 -20.46 -30.90
CA PRO A 31 15.22 -19.51 -31.66
C PRO A 31 15.47 -18.20 -30.90
N LEU A 32 16.72 -17.78 -30.83
CA LEU A 32 17.09 -16.47 -30.30
C LEU A 32 16.87 -15.38 -31.37
N HIS A 33 16.74 -14.13 -30.93
CA HIS A 33 16.55 -12.95 -31.80
C HIS A 33 15.29 -12.99 -32.67
N LYS A 34 14.27 -13.76 -32.26
CA LYS A 34 12.98 -13.86 -32.93
C LYS A 34 11.84 -13.70 -31.93
N ILE A 35 10.69 -13.26 -32.43
CA ILE A 35 9.42 -13.36 -31.69
C ILE A 35 8.95 -14.81 -31.80
N VAL A 36 8.87 -15.51 -30.67
CA VAL A 36 8.47 -16.92 -30.62
C VAL A 36 7.14 -17.05 -29.89
N GLY A 37 6.14 -17.63 -30.54
CA GLY A 37 4.87 -18.02 -29.92
C GLY A 37 4.88 -19.48 -29.49
N ILE A 38 4.47 -19.75 -28.24
CA ILE A 38 4.25 -21.12 -27.72
C ILE A 38 2.73 -21.37 -27.69
N ALA A 39 2.24 -22.24 -28.56
CA ALA A 39 0.81 -22.52 -28.72
C ALA A 39 0.46 -23.97 -28.35
N GLY A 40 -0.82 -24.23 -28.07
CA GLY A 40 -1.33 -25.55 -27.66
C GLY A 40 -2.52 -25.48 -26.70
N VAL A 41 -3.23 -26.60 -26.55
CA VAL A 41 -4.44 -26.71 -25.70
C VAL A 41 -4.17 -26.43 -24.22
N SER A 42 -5.19 -26.05 -23.45
CA SER A 42 -5.03 -25.86 -22.00
C SER A 42 -4.42 -27.10 -21.33
N GLY A 43 -3.52 -26.90 -20.37
CA GLY A 43 -2.82 -27.99 -19.69
C GLY A 43 -1.67 -28.65 -20.45
N SER A 44 -1.41 -28.30 -21.72
CA SER A 44 -0.36 -28.92 -22.54
C SER A 44 1.09 -28.62 -22.13
N GLY A 45 1.31 -27.88 -21.04
CA GLY A 45 2.64 -27.52 -20.54
C GLY A 45 3.25 -26.23 -21.10
N LYS A 46 2.49 -25.40 -21.83
CA LYS A 46 2.98 -24.11 -22.38
C LYS A 46 3.58 -23.21 -21.31
N SER A 47 2.81 -22.94 -20.25
CA SER A 47 3.25 -22.09 -19.13
C SER A 47 4.36 -22.76 -18.33
N SER A 48 4.35 -24.09 -18.25
CA SER A 48 5.45 -24.86 -17.62
C SER A 48 6.76 -24.67 -18.36
N LEU A 49 6.75 -24.67 -19.70
CA LEU A 49 7.94 -24.40 -20.52
C LEU A 49 8.33 -22.91 -20.46
N ALA A 50 7.37 -22.00 -20.70
CA ALA A 50 7.64 -20.58 -20.80
C ALA A 50 8.05 -19.95 -19.45
N LEU A 51 7.23 -20.14 -18.42
CA LEU A 51 7.44 -19.53 -17.10
C LEU A 51 8.25 -20.45 -16.19
N GLY A 52 7.93 -21.74 -16.17
CA GLY A 52 8.54 -22.70 -15.25
C GLY A 52 9.96 -23.16 -15.63
N VAL A 53 10.35 -23.06 -16.90
CA VAL A 53 11.70 -23.43 -17.36
C VAL A 53 12.45 -22.20 -17.86
N LEU A 54 12.01 -21.58 -18.96
CA LEU A 54 12.76 -20.52 -19.63
C LEU A 54 12.91 -19.26 -18.75
N TYR A 55 11.80 -18.74 -18.22
CA TYR A 55 11.84 -17.58 -17.32
C TYR A 55 12.53 -17.90 -15.99
N ALA A 56 12.19 -19.02 -15.34
CA ALA A 56 12.81 -19.41 -14.07
C ALA A 56 14.35 -19.47 -14.16
N GLU A 57 14.89 -20.14 -15.19
CA GLU A 57 16.34 -20.25 -15.38
C GLU A 57 16.97 -18.92 -15.85
N GLY A 58 16.31 -18.17 -16.72
CA GLY A 58 16.79 -16.85 -17.15
C GLY A 58 16.83 -15.83 -16.01
N SER A 59 15.80 -15.83 -15.16
CA SER A 59 15.73 -14.99 -13.96
C SER A 59 16.79 -15.40 -12.94
N ARG A 60 16.94 -16.70 -12.65
CA ARG A 60 17.96 -17.23 -11.73
C ARG A 60 19.37 -16.80 -12.16
N ARG A 61 19.72 -16.94 -13.44
CA ARG A 61 21.03 -16.51 -13.97
C ARG A 61 21.28 -15.03 -13.81
N TYR A 62 20.26 -14.20 -14.04
CA TYR A 62 20.36 -12.76 -13.81
C TYR A 62 20.64 -12.46 -12.32
N LEU A 63 19.91 -13.10 -11.41
CA LEU A 63 20.12 -12.96 -9.98
C LEU A 63 21.50 -13.45 -9.53
N GLU A 64 22.01 -14.53 -10.13
CA GLU A 64 23.36 -15.05 -9.87
C GLU A 64 24.47 -14.07 -10.28
N ALA A 65 24.23 -13.18 -11.24
CA ALA A 65 25.19 -12.14 -11.60
C ALA A 65 25.24 -10.97 -10.58
N LEU A 66 24.26 -10.86 -9.69
CA LEU A 66 24.20 -9.79 -8.68
C LEU A 66 25.15 -10.06 -7.51
N SER A 67 25.44 -9.02 -6.71
CA SER A 67 26.30 -9.14 -5.53
C SER A 67 25.77 -10.16 -4.51
N THR A 68 26.66 -10.77 -3.73
CA THR A 68 26.29 -11.72 -2.65
C THR A 68 25.26 -11.14 -1.68
N TYR A 69 25.38 -9.86 -1.34
CA TYR A 69 24.45 -9.13 -0.47
C TYR A 69 23.07 -9.03 -1.11
N THR A 70 22.99 -8.61 -2.38
CA THR A 70 21.72 -8.49 -3.12
C THR A 70 21.01 -9.84 -3.25
N ARG A 71 21.76 -10.92 -3.54
CA ARG A 71 21.21 -12.28 -3.66
C ARG A 71 20.57 -12.81 -2.37
N ARG A 72 21.03 -12.39 -1.19
CA ARG A 72 20.45 -12.81 0.11
C ARG A 72 19.09 -12.19 0.40
N ARG A 73 18.78 -11.02 -0.18
CA ARG A 73 17.53 -10.27 0.08
C ARG A 73 16.43 -10.53 -0.95
N MET A 74 16.76 -11.20 -2.04
CA MET A 74 15.80 -11.54 -3.08
C MET A 74 15.39 -13.01 -2.93
N THR A 75 14.11 -13.30 -3.13
CA THR A 75 13.60 -14.67 -3.17
C THR A 75 14.40 -15.44 -4.22
N GLN A 76 15.10 -16.50 -3.81
CA GLN A 76 15.82 -17.33 -4.77
C GLN A 76 14.80 -17.97 -5.70
N ALA A 77 14.93 -17.71 -7.01
CA ALA A 77 14.16 -18.44 -7.99
C ALA A 77 14.54 -19.92 -7.89
N GLU A 78 13.55 -20.79 -7.67
CA GLU A 78 13.77 -22.23 -7.65
C GLU A 78 14.38 -22.68 -8.98
N LYS A 79 15.37 -23.58 -8.90
CA LYS A 79 15.98 -24.17 -10.09
C LYS A 79 14.94 -24.99 -10.84
N ALA A 80 14.83 -24.79 -12.15
CA ALA A 80 13.91 -25.57 -12.96
C ALA A 80 14.33 -27.04 -13.00
N GLN A 81 13.35 -27.96 -13.02
CA GLN A 81 13.61 -29.39 -13.22
C GLN A 81 13.93 -29.65 -14.71
N VAL A 82 15.21 -29.54 -15.05
CA VAL A 82 15.76 -29.71 -16.40
C VAL A 82 17.14 -30.38 -16.31
N ASP A 83 17.51 -31.22 -17.28
CA ASP A 83 18.85 -31.83 -17.33
C ASP A 83 19.90 -30.79 -17.73
N GLU A 84 19.62 -30.06 -18.81
CA GLU A 84 20.51 -29.03 -19.30
C GLU A 84 19.75 -27.87 -19.95
N ILE A 85 20.20 -26.65 -19.69
CA ILE A 85 19.76 -25.47 -20.43
C ILE A 85 20.96 -24.61 -20.81
N ARG A 86 21.11 -24.29 -22.10
CA ARG A 86 22.21 -23.46 -22.64
C ARG A 86 21.68 -22.20 -23.30
N TYR A 87 22.50 -21.14 -23.25
CA TYR A 87 22.26 -19.86 -23.92
C TYR A 87 20.96 -19.13 -23.54
N VAL A 88 20.31 -19.50 -22.42
CA VAL A 88 19.17 -18.72 -21.91
C VAL A 88 19.66 -17.36 -21.39
N PRO A 89 19.14 -16.24 -21.92
CA PRO A 89 19.49 -14.89 -21.47
C PRO A 89 18.80 -14.55 -20.14
N ALA A 90 19.15 -13.39 -19.57
CA ALA A 90 18.35 -12.80 -18.49
C ALA A 90 16.90 -12.64 -18.97
N ALA A 91 15.96 -13.12 -18.17
CA ALA A 91 14.55 -13.16 -18.54
C ALA A 91 13.69 -12.34 -17.58
N LEU A 92 12.71 -11.63 -18.15
CA LEU A 92 11.67 -10.89 -17.43
C LEU A 92 10.30 -11.43 -17.84
N ALA A 93 9.48 -11.82 -16.87
CA ALA A 93 8.09 -12.20 -17.12
C ALA A 93 7.21 -10.96 -17.07
N LEU A 94 6.38 -10.79 -18.09
CA LEU A 94 5.34 -9.76 -18.12
C LEU A 94 4.01 -10.42 -17.79
N HIS A 95 3.44 -10.07 -16.64
CA HIS A 95 2.13 -10.55 -16.22
C HIS A 95 1.02 -9.66 -16.79
N GLN A 96 -0.13 -10.26 -17.10
CA GLN A 96 -1.26 -9.57 -17.74
C GLN A 96 -1.80 -8.37 -16.94
N ARG A 97 -1.71 -8.43 -15.61
CA ARG A 97 -2.03 -7.34 -14.70
C ARG A 97 -1.05 -7.37 -13.53
N PRO A 98 -0.04 -6.48 -13.49
CA PRO A 98 0.74 -6.32 -12.28
C PRO A 98 -0.20 -5.87 -11.15
N GLY A 99 -0.07 -6.48 -9.98
CA GLY A 99 -0.83 -6.03 -8.81
C GLY A 99 -0.49 -4.57 -8.50
N VAL A 100 -1.50 -3.77 -8.14
CA VAL A 100 -1.27 -2.40 -7.69
C VAL A 100 -0.61 -2.48 -6.31
N PRO A 101 0.62 -1.97 -6.11
CA PRO A 101 1.39 -2.19 -4.88
C PRO A 101 0.74 -1.63 -3.60
N GLY A 102 -0.14 -0.64 -3.73
CA GLY A 102 -0.92 -0.10 -2.63
C GLY A 102 -1.86 1.03 -3.05
N MET A 103 -2.61 1.54 -2.09
CA MET A 103 -3.65 2.57 -2.29
C MET A 103 -3.13 3.95 -2.74
N ARG A 104 -1.84 4.23 -2.59
CA ARG A 104 -1.17 5.42 -3.15
C ARG A 104 -0.48 5.13 -4.49
N SER A 105 -0.60 3.93 -5.05
CA SER A 105 -0.03 3.61 -6.36
C SER A 105 -1.01 3.98 -7.47
N THR A 106 -0.56 4.83 -8.38
CA THR A 106 -1.31 5.28 -9.54
C THR A 106 -0.58 4.90 -10.82
N PHE A 107 -1.22 5.08 -11.97
CA PHE A 107 -0.56 4.98 -13.27
C PHE A 107 0.71 5.84 -13.33
N GLY A 108 0.65 7.07 -12.79
CA GLY A 108 1.78 8.00 -12.79
C GLY A 108 2.97 7.51 -11.97
N THR A 109 2.74 6.86 -10.83
CA THR A 109 3.83 6.30 -10.01
C THR A 109 4.39 5.02 -10.65
N MET A 110 3.53 4.13 -11.14
CA MET A 110 3.96 2.82 -11.68
C MET A 110 4.73 2.94 -13.00
N THR A 111 4.48 4.01 -13.77
CA THR A 111 5.20 4.30 -15.02
C THR A 111 6.39 5.22 -14.81
N GLU A 112 6.68 5.64 -13.58
CA GLU A 112 7.67 6.67 -13.23
C GLU A 112 7.40 8.04 -13.87
N LEU A 113 6.27 8.23 -14.57
CA LEU A 113 5.87 9.49 -15.19
C LEU A 113 5.76 10.61 -14.15
N LEU A 114 5.27 10.29 -12.95
CA LEU A 114 5.17 11.25 -11.86
C LEU A 114 6.54 11.86 -11.51
N ASN A 115 7.63 11.09 -11.61
CA ASN A 115 8.98 11.60 -11.32
C ASN A 115 9.43 12.67 -12.29
N SER A 116 9.13 12.48 -13.58
CA SER A 116 9.39 13.50 -14.60
C SER A 116 8.52 14.73 -14.39
N LEU A 117 7.22 14.53 -14.11
CA LEU A 117 6.28 15.62 -13.87
C LEU A 117 6.70 16.47 -12.67
N ARG A 118 6.94 15.86 -11.50
CA ARG A 118 7.31 16.60 -10.28
C ARG A 118 8.60 17.42 -10.44
N LEU A 119 9.58 16.90 -11.21
CA LEU A 119 10.79 17.64 -11.55
C LEU A 119 10.48 18.82 -12.48
N MET A 120 9.69 18.61 -13.52
CA MET A 120 9.27 19.69 -14.43
C MET A 120 8.50 20.77 -13.67
N PHE A 121 7.54 20.43 -12.83
CA PHE A 121 6.80 21.40 -12.02
C PHE A 121 7.72 22.16 -11.05
N SER A 122 8.69 21.50 -10.43
CA SER A 122 9.65 22.17 -9.55
C SER A 122 10.58 23.14 -10.29
N ARG A 123 10.98 22.83 -11.52
CA ARG A 123 12.02 23.61 -12.25
C ARG A 123 11.45 24.61 -13.27
N LEU A 124 10.27 24.34 -13.82
CA LEU A 124 9.70 25.06 -14.96
C LEU A 124 8.43 25.84 -14.61
N SER A 125 7.89 25.69 -13.41
CA SER A 125 6.71 26.46 -12.99
C SER A 125 7.04 27.93 -12.79
N HIS A 126 6.05 28.77 -13.06
CA HIS A 126 6.05 30.13 -12.56
C HIS A 126 5.56 30.12 -11.11
N TYR A 127 6.27 30.82 -10.23
CA TYR A 127 5.92 30.87 -8.80
C TYR A 127 5.29 32.21 -8.43
N PRO A 128 4.16 32.22 -7.70
CA PRO A 128 3.54 33.47 -7.27
C PRO A 128 4.40 34.15 -6.21
N CYS A 129 4.72 35.43 -6.41
CA CYS A 129 5.39 36.23 -5.40
C CYS A 129 4.43 36.50 -4.22
N PRO A 130 4.80 36.18 -2.96
CA PRO A 130 3.91 36.36 -1.82
C PRO A 130 3.58 37.83 -1.53
N SER A 131 4.50 38.76 -1.84
CA SER A 131 4.32 40.18 -1.52
C SER A 131 3.49 40.97 -2.54
N CYS A 132 3.59 40.66 -3.83
CA CYS A 132 2.94 41.46 -4.90
C CYS A 132 2.11 40.64 -5.89
N GLY A 133 2.03 39.32 -5.70
CA GLY A 133 1.18 38.41 -6.48
C GLY A 133 1.63 38.14 -7.92
N CYS A 134 2.71 38.74 -8.42
CA CYS A 134 3.14 38.47 -9.79
C CYS A 134 3.71 37.06 -9.94
N MET A 135 3.44 36.43 -11.08
CA MET A 135 4.00 35.13 -11.45
C MET A 135 5.46 35.30 -11.88
N VAL A 136 6.39 34.87 -11.05
CA VAL A 136 7.84 34.96 -11.33
C VAL A 136 8.23 33.78 -12.23
N PRO A 137 8.86 34.05 -13.39
CA PRO A 137 9.23 32.99 -14.33
C PRO A 137 10.27 32.03 -13.74
N PRO A 138 10.34 30.79 -14.25
CA PRO A 138 11.35 29.83 -13.83
C PRO A 138 12.76 30.36 -14.10
N SER A 139 13.71 29.91 -13.27
CA SER A 139 15.12 30.33 -13.35
C SER A 139 16.04 29.14 -13.07
N LEU A 140 17.23 29.15 -13.70
CA LEU A 140 18.29 28.17 -13.42
C LEU A 140 18.79 28.23 -11.97
N ASN A 141 18.59 29.36 -11.28
CA ASN A 141 18.88 29.50 -9.85
C ASN A 141 18.19 28.41 -9.02
N ILE A 142 16.96 28.03 -9.41
CA ILE A 142 16.19 26.99 -8.73
C ILE A 142 16.97 25.66 -8.76
N ALA A 143 17.54 25.30 -9.91
CA ALA A 143 18.34 24.08 -10.09
C ALA A 143 19.67 24.12 -9.33
N ALA A 144 20.25 25.32 -9.16
CA ALA A 144 21.48 25.56 -8.41
C ALA A 144 21.26 25.76 -6.90
N GLU A 145 20.03 25.56 -6.40
CA GLU A 145 19.65 25.80 -4.99
C GLU A 145 19.89 27.24 -4.52
N ILE A 146 19.85 28.19 -5.45
CA ILE A 146 19.96 29.63 -5.19
C ILE A 146 18.55 30.19 -4.98
N PRO A 147 18.30 30.99 -3.92
CA PRO A 147 17.01 31.63 -3.70
C PRO A 147 16.52 32.42 -4.92
N LEU A 148 15.22 32.29 -5.21
CA LEU A 148 14.55 33.08 -6.23
C LEU A 148 14.04 34.37 -5.62
N TYR A 149 14.29 35.51 -6.28
CA TYR A 149 13.79 36.81 -5.86
C TYR A 149 12.85 37.39 -6.93
N CYS A 150 11.81 38.08 -6.48
CA CYS A 150 10.85 38.72 -7.35
C CYS A 150 11.50 39.93 -8.06
N PRO A 151 11.51 39.97 -9.41
CA PRO A 151 12.12 41.09 -10.14
C PRO A 151 11.34 42.41 -9.97
N ARG A 152 10.08 42.35 -9.51
CA ARG A 152 9.21 43.52 -9.34
C ARG A 152 9.36 44.19 -7.98
N CYS A 153 9.48 43.41 -6.90
CA CYS A 153 9.44 43.94 -5.53
C CYS A 153 10.62 43.48 -4.65
N GLY A 154 11.52 42.64 -5.16
CA GLY A 154 12.70 42.17 -4.44
C GLY A 154 12.44 41.10 -3.36
N ALA A 155 11.18 40.78 -3.07
CA ALA A 155 10.85 39.73 -2.09
C ALA A 155 11.38 38.36 -2.53
N GLN A 156 11.83 37.55 -1.57
CA GLN A 156 12.17 36.15 -1.82
C GLN A 156 10.90 35.36 -2.17
N VAL A 157 10.96 34.58 -3.24
CA VAL A 157 9.87 33.74 -3.73
C VAL A 157 10.11 32.32 -3.25
N PRO A 158 9.17 31.72 -2.49
CA PRO A 158 9.30 30.33 -2.08
C PRO A 158 9.14 29.42 -3.30
N VAL A 159 10.11 28.55 -3.50
CA VAL A 159 10.12 27.57 -4.59
C VAL A 159 9.90 26.19 -4.00
N LEU A 160 9.05 25.40 -4.67
CA LEU A 160 8.74 24.04 -4.22
C LEU A 160 9.72 23.05 -4.84
N GLY A 161 10.31 22.19 -4.00
CA GLY A 161 11.10 21.05 -4.44
C GLY A 161 10.23 19.97 -5.09
N ALA A 162 10.86 19.08 -5.85
CA ALA A 162 10.15 17.99 -6.54
C ALA A 162 9.35 17.08 -5.59
N GLU A 163 9.83 16.83 -4.36
CA GLU A 163 9.11 16.03 -3.36
C GLU A 163 7.81 16.68 -2.88
N GLN A 164 7.72 18.01 -2.91
CA GLN A 164 6.51 18.74 -2.52
C GLN A 164 5.40 18.66 -3.57
N PHE A 165 5.71 18.16 -4.77
CA PHE A 165 4.72 17.81 -5.80
C PHE A 165 4.35 16.32 -5.78
N ALA A 166 4.94 15.54 -4.88
CA ALA A 166 4.66 14.11 -4.76
C ALA A 166 3.65 13.87 -3.63
N PHE A 167 2.46 13.40 -4.00
CA PHE A 167 1.36 13.11 -3.07
C PHE A 167 1.68 11.93 -2.13
N ASN A 168 2.67 11.10 -2.45
CA ASN A 168 3.14 9.99 -1.63
C ASN A 168 4.37 10.34 -0.78
N SER A 169 4.72 11.63 -0.68
CA SER A 169 5.86 12.19 0.03
C SER A 169 5.44 13.48 0.76
N THR A 170 6.30 14.49 0.83
CA THR A 170 6.03 15.78 1.50
C THR A 170 4.93 16.61 0.86
N GLY A 171 4.56 16.34 -0.39
CA GLY A 171 3.44 16.98 -1.09
C GLY A 171 2.08 16.35 -0.81
N ALA A 172 1.97 15.40 0.13
CA ALA A 172 0.71 14.78 0.49
C ALA A 172 -0.28 15.81 1.08
N CYS A 173 -1.51 15.80 0.57
CA CYS A 173 -2.61 16.56 1.18
C CYS A 173 -2.79 16.09 2.64
N PRO A 174 -2.87 17.01 3.63
CA PRO A 174 -2.97 16.62 5.04
C PRO A 174 -4.28 15.91 5.39
N ASP A 175 -5.37 16.17 4.65
CA ASP A 175 -6.69 15.61 4.99
C ASP A 175 -6.87 14.17 4.50
N CYS A 176 -6.35 13.83 3.32
CA CYS A 176 -6.43 12.48 2.75
C CYS A 176 -5.09 11.74 2.76
N GLU A 177 -4.03 12.38 3.27
CA GLU A 177 -2.64 11.92 3.24
C GLU A 177 -2.19 11.44 1.85
N GLY A 178 -2.64 12.13 0.79
CA GLY A 178 -2.30 11.81 -0.59
C GLY A 178 -2.98 10.57 -1.18
N THR A 179 -3.98 10.00 -0.51
CA THR A 179 -4.83 8.95 -1.10
C THR A 179 -5.87 9.51 -2.07
N GLY A 180 -6.19 10.81 -1.97
CA GLY A 180 -7.23 11.48 -2.75
C GLY A 180 -8.66 11.14 -2.34
N ILE A 181 -8.84 10.32 -1.30
CA ILE A 181 -10.14 9.90 -0.78
C ILE A 181 -10.14 10.13 0.72
N VAL A 182 -11.09 10.93 1.21
CA VAL A 182 -11.39 11.04 2.64
C VAL A 182 -12.55 10.11 2.93
N ARG A 183 -12.38 9.23 3.90
CA ARG A 183 -13.47 8.38 4.40
C ARG A 183 -13.90 8.95 5.73
N VAL A 184 -15.18 9.31 5.82
CA VAL A 184 -15.77 9.90 7.01
C VAL A 184 -16.59 8.83 7.69
N VAL A 185 -16.66 8.84 9.01
CA VAL A 185 -17.50 7.88 9.74
C VAL A 185 -18.97 8.21 9.50
N ASP A 186 -19.75 7.23 9.03
CA ASP A 186 -21.21 7.36 8.94
C ASP A 186 -21.82 7.01 10.30
N GLU A 187 -22.24 8.01 11.07
CA GLU A 187 -22.83 7.81 12.41
C GLU A 187 -24.03 6.86 12.41
N SER A 188 -24.81 6.81 11.32
CA SER A 188 -25.98 5.93 11.21
C SER A 188 -25.62 4.45 11.22
N THR A 189 -24.39 4.12 10.83
CA THR A 189 -23.87 2.74 10.82
C THR A 189 -23.30 2.30 12.17
N LEU A 190 -23.02 3.24 13.08
CA LEU A 190 -22.45 2.95 14.40
C LEU A 190 -23.50 2.35 15.33
N VAL A 191 -24.75 2.80 15.20
CA VAL A 191 -25.93 2.32 15.94
C VAL A 191 -27.07 2.02 14.95
N PRO A 192 -27.02 0.88 14.23
CA PRO A 192 -28.03 0.56 13.23
C PRO A 192 -29.39 0.17 13.82
N ASP A 193 -29.42 -0.31 15.07
CA ASP A 193 -30.63 -0.64 15.81
C ASP A 193 -30.69 0.18 17.10
N GLU A 194 -31.41 1.31 17.06
CA GLU A 194 -31.58 2.18 18.22
C GLU A 194 -32.56 1.61 19.28
N SER A 195 -33.19 0.45 19.03
CA SER A 195 -34.08 -0.20 20.01
C SER A 195 -33.31 -0.97 21.08
N LEU A 196 -32.05 -1.32 20.82
CA LEU A 196 -31.15 -1.98 21.76
C LEU A 196 -30.54 -0.98 22.73
N SER A 197 -30.20 -1.44 23.93
CA SER A 197 -29.38 -0.69 24.88
C SER A 197 -27.88 -0.77 24.55
N ILE A 198 -27.07 0.10 25.16
CA ILE A 198 -25.61 0.03 25.03
C ILE A 198 -25.08 -1.31 25.58
N ASN A 199 -25.68 -1.83 26.65
CA ASN A 199 -25.29 -3.11 27.24
C ASN A 199 -25.62 -4.31 26.35
N GLU A 200 -26.77 -4.29 25.66
CA GLU A 200 -27.10 -5.24 24.59
C GLU A 200 -26.24 -5.03 23.33
N GLY A 201 -25.63 -3.84 23.23
CA GLY A 201 -24.59 -3.51 22.26
C GLY A 201 -25.11 -2.85 20.99
N ALA A 202 -26.02 -1.90 21.17
CA ALA A 202 -26.40 -0.93 20.16
C ALA A 202 -25.19 -0.29 19.45
N VAL A 203 -24.10 0.00 20.19
CA VAL A 203 -22.87 0.61 19.66
C VAL A 203 -21.92 -0.46 19.09
N LEU A 204 -22.03 -0.71 17.79
CA LEU A 204 -21.27 -1.76 17.10
C LEU A 204 -19.73 -1.60 17.12
N PRO A 205 -19.15 -0.38 17.01
CA PRO A 205 -17.70 -0.22 17.11
C PRO A 205 -17.13 -0.75 18.43
N TRP A 206 -17.85 -0.59 19.55
CA TRP A 206 -17.41 -1.08 20.85
C TRP A 206 -17.47 -2.59 21.02
N GLN A 207 -18.27 -3.28 20.21
CA GLN A 207 -18.28 -4.74 20.18
C GLN A 207 -17.18 -5.34 19.31
N THR A 208 -16.84 -4.66 18.22
CA THR A 208 -16.08 -5.27 17.11
C THR A 208 -14.68 -4.72 16.92
N LEU A 209 -14.45 -3.45 17.28
CA LEU A 209 -13.17 -2.76 17.11
C LEU A 209 -12.51 -2.36 18.44
N MET A 210 -13.26 -2.37 19.55
CA MET A 210 -12.80 -1.93 20.87
C MET A 210 -13.10 -2.99 21.95
N TRP A 211 -12.64 -2.74 23.17
CA TRP A 211 -12.95 -3.56 24.33
C TRP A 211 -14.36 -3.28 24.85
N SER A 212 -15.03 -4.34 25.32
CA SER A 212 -16.35 -4.27 25.95
C SER A 212 -16.41 -3.33 27.15
N LEU A 213 -15.26 -3.07 27.78
CA LEU A 213 -15.09 -2.16 28.91
C LEU A 213 -15.61 -0.75 28.62
N MET A 214 -15.61 -0.28 27.36
CA MET A 214 -16.09 1.08 27.02
C MET A 214 -17.52 1.35 27.52
N LYS A 215 -18.37 0.32 27.57
CA LYS A 215 -19.73 0.43 28.10
C LYS A 215 -19.74 0.81 29.58
N GLU A 216 -18.91 0.15 30.38
CA GLU A 216 -18.77 0.44 31.82
C GLU A 216 -18.18 1.84 32.06
N ILE A 217 -17.25 2.27 31.21
CA ILE A 217 -16.68 3.62 31.29
C ILE A 217 -17.75 4.67 30.95
N ALA A 218 -18.55 4.46 29.90
CA ALA A 218 -19.65 5.34 29.53
C ALA A 218 -20.67 5.47 30.66
N GLU A 219 -21.01 4.35 31.32
CA GLU A 219 -21.91 4.34 32.49
C GLU A 219 -21.36 5.17 33.65
N LYS A 220 -20.07 5.01 34.00
CA LYS A 220 -19.41 5.86 35.01
C LYS A 220 -19.34 7.33 34.62
N MET A 221 -19.34 7.63 33.34
CA MET A 221 -19.38 9.00 32.83
C MET A 221 -20.80 9.59 32.81
N GLY A 222 -21.81 8.83 33.25
CA GLY A 222 -23.18 9.29 33.43
C GLY A 222 -24.12 8.96 32.29
N VAL A 223 -23.70 8.14 31.32
CA VAL A 223 -24.57 7.68 30.22
C VAL A 223 -25.41 6.49 30.70
N ARG A 224 -26.73 6.56 30.53
CA ARG A 224 -27.63 5.43 30.84
C ARG A 224 -27.41 4.27 29.87
N THR A 225 -26.70 3.22 30.28
CA THR A 225 -26.34 2.09 29.39
C THR A 225 -27.40 0.97 29.31
N ASN A 226 -28.41 1.01 30.18
CA ASN A 226 -29.45 -0.01 30.34
C ASN A 226 -30.81 0.34 29.71
N VAL A 227 -30.92 1.46 29.01
CA VAL A 227 -32.13 1.87 28.27
C VAL A 227 -31.90 1.75 26.76
N PRO A 228 -32.96 1.56 25.95
CA PRO A 228 -32.85 1.64 24.49
C PRO A 228 -32.13 2.91 24.03
N PHE A 229 -31.25 2.80 23.04
CA PHE A 229 -30.41 3.92 22.61
C PHE A 229 -31.22 5.15 22.17
N ARG A 230 -32.39 4.93 21.57
CA ARG A 230 -33.33 6.00 21.18
C ARG A 230 -33.88 6.81 22.37
N GLU A 231 -33.80 6.30 23.60
CA GLU A 231 -34.30 6.95 24.83
C GLU A 231 -33.21 7.75 25.56
N LEU A 232 -31.98 7.75 25.03
CA LEU A 232 -30.89 8.59 25.51
C LEU A 232 -31.17 10.06 25.24
N THR A 233 -30.72 10.93 26.15
CA THR A 233 -30.76 12.37 25.92
C THR A 233 -29.76 12.77 24.84
N PRO A 234 -29.92 13.95 24.19
CA PRO A 234 -28.94 14.44 23.23
C PRO A 234 -27.51 14.50 23.78
N GLU A 235 -27.33 14.86 25.05
CA GLU A 235 -26.03 14.92 25.72
C GLU A 235 -25.43 13.54 25.94
N GLU A 236 -26.27 12.55 26.30
CA GLU A 236 -25.83 11.15 26.42
C GLU A 236 -25.43 10.57 25.06
N ARG A 237 -26.20 10.87 24.00
CA ARG A 237 -25.86 10.47 22.62
C ARG A 237 -24.55 11.10 22.19
N ASP A 238 -24.37 12.40 22.42
CA ASP A 238 -23.15 13.12 22.11
C ASP A 238 -21.95 12.55 22.87
N MET A 239 -22.11 12.19 24.15
CA MET A 239 -21.06 11.50 24.90
C MET A 239 -20.65 10.17 24.26
N VAL A 240 -21.61 9.41 23.71
CA VAL A 240 -21.32 8.14 23.02
C VAL A 240 -20.63 8.36 21.67
N PHE A 241 -21.11 9.30 20.85
CA PHE A 241 -20.57 9.54 19.51
C PHE A 241 -19.27 10.35 19.52
N HIS A 242 -19.22 11.44 20.28
CA HIS A 242 -18.20 12.49 20.24
C HIS A 242 -17.54 12.78 21.60
N GLY A 243 -17.91 12.05 22.64
CA GLY A 243 -17.42 12.31 24.01
C GLY A 243 -15.88 12.37 24.12
N PRO A 244 -15.33 13.27 24.94
CA PRO A 244 -13.90 13.52 24.98
C PRO A 244 -13.11 12.36 25.57
N ALA A 245 -11.89 12.15 25.09
CA ALA A 245 -10.98 11.15 25.64
C ALA A 245 -10.59 11.52 27.09
N LYS A 246 -11.20 10.84 28.07
CA LYS A 246 -11.01 11.10 29.49
C LYS A 246 -10.52 9.85 30.20
N LYS A 247 -9.51 10.01 31.07
CA LYS A 247 -9.07 8.93 31.96
C LYS A 247 -10.09 8.72 33.07
N VAL A 248 -10.46 7.47 33.30
CA VAL A 248 -11.39 7.05 34.34
C VAL A 248 -10.73 5.92 35.14
N HIS A 249 -10.72 6.06 36.46
CA HIS A 249 -10.23 5.05 37.39
C HIS A 249 -11.29 3.96 37.58
N LEU A 250 -10.93 2.71 37.27
CA LEU A 250 -11.82 1.56 37.37
C LEU A 250 -11.15 0.40 38.09
N LEU A 251 -11.94 -0.28 38.93
CA LEU A 251 -11.60 -1.61 39.41
C LEU A 251 -11.97 -2.59 38.30
N TYR A 252 -10.98 -3.00 37.51
CA TYR A 252 -11.20 -3.94 36.42
C TYR A 252 -11.01 -5.37 36.91
N GLN A 253 -12.01 -6.23 36.70
CA GLN A 253 -11.91 -7.65 36.96
C GLN A 253 -11.73 -8.40 35.64
N ASN A 254 -10.61 -9.12 35.52
CA ASN A 254 -10.35 -9.93 34.32
C ASN A 254 -11.31 -11.13 34.29
N SER A 255 -12.15 -11.18 33.26
CA SER A 255 -13.15 -12.25 33.08
C SER A 255 -12.56 -13.66 32.91
N LYS A 256 -11.28 -13.80 32.54
CA LYS A 256 -10.61 -15.10 32.36
C LYS A 256 -9.82 -15.55 33.57
N THR A 257 -9.22 -14.64 34.33
CA THR A 257 -8.34 -14.97 35.46
C THR A 257 -8.95 -14.66 36.82
N GLY A 258 -10.08 -13.95 36.88
CA GLY A 258 -10.76 -13.55 38.11
C GLY A 258 -10.02 -12.48 38.92
N ALA A 259 -8.79 -12.14 38.55
CA ALA A 259 -7.98 -11.12 39.19
C ALA A 259 -8.60 -9.73 38.97
N ALA A 260 -8.80 -9.00 40.08
CA ALA A 260 -9.26 -7.62 40.07
C ALA A 260 -8.11 -6.68 40.46
N GLY A 261 -7.99 -5.57 39.75
CA GLY A 261 -7.00 -4.53 40.05
C GLY A 261 -7.51 -3.15 39.65
N GLU A 262 -7.12 -2.14 40.42
CA GLU A 262 -7.37 -0.74 40.07
C GLU A 262 -6.45 -0.33 38.92
N MET A 263 -7.05 0.15 37.83
CA MET A 263 -6.32 0.60 36.64
C MET A 263 -7.02 1.81 36.01
N ASP A 264 -6.22 2.59 35.30
CA ASP A 264 -6.68 3.77 34.57
C ASP A 264 -6.99 3.38 33.14
N PHE A 265 -8.21 3.65 32.69
CA PHE A 265 -8.60 3.48 31.30
C PHE A 265 -9.00 4.80 30.69
N THR A 266 -8.66 4.99 29.42
CA THR A 266 -9.10 6.15 28.64
C THR A 266 -10.41 5.79 27.95
N TYR A 267 -11.43 6.63 28.14
CA TYR A 267 -12.66 6.55 27.36
C TYR A 267 -12.40 6.90 25.90
N PHE A 268 -12.98 6.13 24.99
CA PHE A 268 -12.97 6.41 23.56
C PHE A 268 -14.39 6.29 23.00
N ASN A 269 -14.87 7.39 22.43
CA ASN A 269 -16.18 7.44 21.80
C ASN A 269 -16.27 6.55 20.55
N ALA A 270 -17.49 6.38 20.03
CA ALA A 270 -17.75 5.48 18.91
C ALA A 270 -17.09 5.93 17.60
N VAL A 271 -17.06 7.24 17.31
CA VAL A 271 -16.45 7.79 16.09
C VAL A 271 -14.94 7.60 16.10
N TYR A 272 -14.27 8.03 17.18
CA TYR A 272 -12.83 7.87 17.37
C TYR A 272 -12.40 6.40 17.30
N THR A 273 -13.24 5.48 17.79
CA THR A 273 -12.98 4.03 17.69
C THR A 273 -12.82 3.59 16.23
N VAL A 274 -13.68 4.08 15.34
CA VAL A 274 -13.63 3.79 13.90
C VAL A 274 -12.46 4.51 13.25
N GLU A 275 -12.26 5.80 13.53
CA GLU A 275 -11.14 6.59 12.98
C GLU A 275 -9.77 6.00 13.33
N ASN A 276 -9.56 5.64 14.60
CA ASN A 276 -8.32 5.00 15.06
C ASN A 276 -8.13 3.60 14.45
N ALA A 277 -9.21 2.87 14.18
CA ALA A 277 -9.12 1.60 13.46
C ALA A 277 -8.74 1.84 11.99
N LEU A 278 -9.37 2.81 11.33
CA LEU A 278 -9.10 3.20 9.94
C LEU A 278 -7.64 3.62 9.75
N ALA A 279 -7.11 4.46 10.65
CA ALA A 279 -5.73 4.95 10.60
C ALA A 279 -4.67 3.83 10.71
N LYS A 280 -5.05 2.67 11.27
CA LYS A 280 -4.16 1.50 11.42
C LYS A 280 -4.31 0.48 10.30
N VAL A 281 -5.20 0.70 9.33
CA VAL A 281 -5.39 -0.20 8.20
C VAL A 281 -4.20 -0.11 7.24
N THR A 282 -3.51 -1.24 7.04
CA THR A 282 -2.41 -1.36 6.07
C THR A 282 -2.69 -2.35 4.94
N ASP A 283 -3.80 -3.12 5.03
CA ASP A 283 -4.18 -4.14 4.06
C ASP A 283 -5.70 -4.15 3.77
N GLU A 284 -6.10 -4.83 2.68
CA GLU A 284 -7.51 -4.94 2.27
C GLU A 284 -8.41 -5.63 3.31
N LYS A 285 -7.85 -6.56 4.10
CA LYS A 285 -8.63 -7.32 5.08
C LYS A 285 -8.99 -6.44 6.28
N GLY A 286 -8.08 -5.59 6.72
CA GLY A 286 -8.31 -4.53 7.69
C GLY A 286 -9.35 -3.55 7.18
N MET A 287 -9.24 -3.14 5.91
CA MET A 287 -10.18 -2.20 5.29
C MET A 287 -11.61 -2.72 5.34
N LYS A 288 -11.85 -3.98 4.93
CA LYS A 288 -13.20 -4.60 4.94
C LYS A 288 -13.88 -4.61 6.30
N ARG A 289 -13.11 -4.60 7.40
CA ARG A 289 -13.68 -4.57 8.76
C ARG A 289 -14.21 -3.19 9.15
N VAL A 290 -13.56 -2.14 8.63
CA VAL A 290 -13.86 -0.75 8.96
C VAL A 290 -14.83 -0.15 7.93
N GLU A 291 -14.77 -0.59 6.67
CA GLU A 291 -15.54 -0.07 5.54
C GLU A 291 -17.05 -0.01 5.76
N ARG A 292 -17.61 -0.92 6.58
CA ARG A 292 -19.04 -0.89 6.94
C ARG A 292 -19.46 0.30 7.83
N PHE A 293 -18.49 1.07 8.33
CA PHE A 293 -18.69 2.20 9.23
C PHE A 293 -18.37 3.56 8.56
N LEU A 294 -18.07 3.55 7.27
CA LEU A 294 -17.57 4.69 6.48
C LEU A 294 -18.53 5.08 5.37
#